data_AF-A0A257DXL6-F1
#
_entry.id   AF-A0A257DXL6-F1
#
_cell.length_a   1.000
_cell.length_b   1.000
_cell.length_c   1.000
_cell.angle_alpha   90.00
_cell.angle_beta   90.00
_cell.angle_gamma   90.00
#
_symmetry.space_group_name_H-M   'P 1'
#
loop_
_entity.id
_entity.type
_entity.pdbx_description
1 polymer ?
#
loop_
_entity_poly.entity_id
_entity_poly.type
_entity_poly.pdbx_seq_one_letter_code
_entity_poly.pdbx_strand_id
1 'polypeptide(L)'
;MRDRIILVVREILKRPLLNDAIIDFEGFITRDSLKAAAAALRGNSSPCAYSQDPFHGQCNAKVVQALQGYFKQLRDTTKDRAGFFEALEYVDIILLRAVMNDPDDTDAQGLPKLEPATGLPSKKYSEHCVYMAKNIVERPGLLRSLERANYPRLFGRPRHEGCLSNKSLERWLEQYEMYKAR
;
A
#
# COMPACT_ATOMS: atom_id res chain seq x y z
N MET A 1 -30.98 20.64 -13.18
CA MET A 1 -29.62 20.96 -12.66
C MET A 1 -29.24 20.04 -11.49
N ARG A 2 -30.14 19.82 -10.51
CA ARG A 2 -29.98 18.83 -9.42
C ARG A 2 -29.61 17.42 -9.90
N ASP A 3 -30.28 16.89 -10.91
CA ASP A 3 -30.03 15.51 -11.37
C ASP A 3 -28.63 15.31 -11.95
N ARG A 4 -28.09 16.33 -12.63
CA ARG A 4 -26.71 16.32 -13.14
C ARG A 4 -25.70 16.32 -11.99
N ILE A 5 -25.94 17.11 -10.94
CA ILE A 5 -25.09 17.14 -9.74
C ILE A 5 -25.12 15.78 -9.03
N ILE A 6 -26.30 15.18 -8.89
CA ILE A 6 -26.47 13.85 -8.27
C ILE A 6 -25.69 12.78 -9.05
N LEU A 7 -25.74 12.80 -10.39
CA LEU A 7 -24.98 11.88 -11.23
C LEU A 7 -23.47 12.07 -11.07
N VAL A 8 -22.99 13.32 -11.07
CA VAL A 8 -21.58 13.63 -10.84
C VAL A 8 -21.11 13.16 -9.46
N VAL A 9 -21.90 13.43 -8.42
CA VAL A 9 -21.60 12.96 -7.05
C VAL A 9 -21.59 11.44 -6.98
N ARG A 10 -22.53 10.74 -7.62
CA ARG A 10 -22.52 9.27 -7.69
C ARG A 10 -21.26 8.73 -8.35
N GLU A 11 -20.82 9.33 -9.45
CA GLU A 11 -19.58 8.91 -10.12
C GLU A 11 -18.33 9.23 -9.30
N ILE A 12 -18.34 10.33 -8.54
CA ILE A 12 -17.27 10.67 -7.59
C ILE A 12 -17.19 9.62 -6.47
N LEU A 13 -18.33 9.25 -5.87
CA LEU A 13 -18.40 8.27 -4.77
C LEU A 13 -18.04 6.84 -5.21
N LYS A 14 -18.15 6.52 -6.50
CA LYS A 14 -17.68 5.24 -7.05
C LYS A 14 -16.15 5.12 -7.14
N ARG A 15 -15.39 6.20 -6.89
CA ARG A 15 -13.93 6.19 -6.99
C ARG A 15 -13.32 5.43 -5.80
N PRO A 16 -12.57 4.34 -6.03
CA PRO A 16 -12.04 3.51 -4.93
C PRO A 16 -11.19 4.28 -3.93
N LEU A 17 -10.27 5.13 -4.42
CA LEU A 17 -9.41 5.96 -3.57
C LEU A 17 -10.18 6.94 -2.68
N LEU A 18 -11.29 7.49 -3.18
CA LEU A 18 -12.12 8.38 -2.39
C LEU A 18 -12.82 7.60 -1.28
N ASN A 19 -13.41 6.46 -1.63
CA ASN A 19 -14.15 5.65 -0.70
C ASN A 19 -13.25 5.14 0.44
N ASP A 20 -12.02 4.74 0.10
CA ASP A 20 -11.01 4.31 1.06
C ASP A 20 -10.45 5.46 1.94
N ALA A 21 -10.56 6.71 1.50
CA ALA A 21 -10.04 7.87 2.23
C ALA A 21 -11.11 8.59 3.07
N ILE A 22 -12.40 8.46 2.72
CA ILE A 22 -13.53 9.10 3.43
C ILE A 22 -13.70 8.51 4.82
N ILE A 23 -13.49 7.21 4.96
CA ILE A 23 -13.59 6.50 6.23
C ILE A 23 -12.18 6.44 6.79
N ASP A 24 -12.00 6.93 8.02
CA ASP A 24 -10.73 6.78 8.71
C ASP A 24 -10.45 5.31 9.05
N PHE A 25 -9.24 5.05 9.51
CA PHE A 25 -8.82 3.68 9.84
C PHE A 25 -9.58 3.07 11.05
N GLU A 26 -10.39 3.83 11.78
CA GLU A 26 -11.25 3.36 12.88
C GLU A 26 -12.70 3.11 12.42
N GLY A 27 -13.00 3.36 11.15
CA GLY A 27 -14.34 3.21 10.60
C GLY A 27 -15.22 4.46 10.73
N PHE A 28 -14.65 5.61 11.12
CA PHE A 28 -15.38 6.86 11.31
C PHE A 28 -15.10 7.88 10.22
N ILE A 29 -16.09 8.74 9.93
CA ILE A 29 -15.89 9.91 9.09
C ILE A 29 -15.46 11.07 9.99
N THR A 30 -14.18 11.43 9.91
CA THR A 30 -13.58 12.54 10.67
C THR A 30 -13.22 13.72 9.76
N ARG A 31 -13.01 14.91 10.34
CA ARG A 31 -12.56 16.08 9.58
C ARG A 31 -11.27 15.80 8.79
N ASP A 32 -10.35 15.06 9.38
CA ASP A 32 -9.08 14.72 8.74
C ASP A 32 -9.25 13.70 7.61
N SER A 33 -10.11 12.69 7.78
CA SER A 33 -10.48 11.76 6.69
C SER A 33 -11.15 12.49 5.53
N LEU A 34 -12.03 13.46 5.79
CA LEU A 34 -12.64 14.27 4.73
C LEU A 34 -11.62 15.16 4.02
N LYS A 35 -10.64 15.70 4.75
CA LYS A 35 -9.53 16.48 4.15
C LYS A 35 -8.63 15.58 3.29
N ALA A 36 -8.36 14.36 3.75
CA ALA A 36 -7.61 13.35 3.01
C ALA A 36 -8.35 12.90 1.74
N ALA A 37 -9.65 12.64 1.85
CA ALA A 37 -10.56 12.32 0.75
C ALA A 37 -10.57 13.43 -0.32
N ALA A 38 -10.64 14.70 0.11
CA ALA A 38 -10.55 15.84 -0.79
C ALA A 38 -9.19 15.90 -1.51
N ALA A 39 -8.09 15.58 -0.83
CA ALA A 39 -6.75 15.52 -1.44
C ALA A 39 -6.56 14.31 -2.38
N ALA A 40 -7.28 13.21 -2.14
CA ALA A 40 -7.25 12.00 -2.98
C ALA A 40 -8.01 12.19 -4.31
N LEU A 41 -8.97 13.13 -4.36
CA LEU A 41 -9.67 13.53 -5.58
C LEU A 41 -8.79 14.42 -6.47
N ARG A 42 -7.79 13.82 -7.13
CA ARG A 42 -7.04 14.51 -8.18
C ARG A 42 -7.78 14.41 -9.51
N GLY A 43 -8.35 15.53 -9.96
CA GLY A 43 -8.89 15.71 -11.29
C GLY A 43 -10.30 15.14 -11.52
N ASN A 44 -10.89 15.55 -12.63
CA ASN A 44 -12.29 15.25 -12.97
C ASN A 44 -12.42 14.03 -13.90
N SER A 45 -11.30 13.52 -14.42
CA SER A 45 -11.24 12.39 -15.35
C SER A 45 -11.47 11.04 -14.65
N SER A 46 -11.86 10.02 -15.43
CA SER A 46 -11.98 8.64 -14.93
C SER A 46 -10.59 8.13 -14.49
N PRO A 47 -10.47 7.56 -13.27
CA PRO A 47 -9.18 7.08 -12.74
C PRO A 47 -8.59 5.91 -13.56
N CYS A 48 -9.38 5.23 -14.39
CA CYS A 48 -8.87 4.12 -15.20
C CYS A 48 -8.32 4.55 -16.58
N ALA A 49 -8.46 5.83 -16.95
CA ALA A 49 -8.27 6.22 -18.36
C ALA A 49 -6.84 6.60 -18.74
N TYR A 50 -5.99 7.07 -17.82
CA TYR A 50 -4.67 7.67 -18.16
C TYR A 50 -3.59 7.58 -17.08
N SER A 51 -3.56 6.53 -16.26
CA SER A 51 -2.53 6.37 -15.22
C SER A 51 -1.55 5.26 -15.57
N GLN A 52 -0.25 5.55 -15.44
CA GLN A 52 0.82 4.54 -15.48
C GLN A 52 0.83 3.68 -14.21
N ASP A 53 0.30 4.18 -13.10
CA ASP A 53 0.18 3.44 -11.85
C ASP A 53 -0.95 2.39 -11.97
N PRO A 54 -0.63 1.08 -11.90
CA PRO A 54 -1.62 0.01 -12.03
C PRO A 54 -2.64 -0.01 -10.89
N PHE A 55 -2.32 0.61 -9.75
CA PHE A 55 -3.21 0.66 -8.58
C PHE A 55 -4.09 1.91 -8.56
N HIS A 56 -3.91 2.87 -9.46
CA HIS A 56 -4.61 4.16 -9.40
C HIS A 56 -6.15 4.02 -9.38
N GLY A 57 -6.68 3.06 -10.14
CA GLY A 57 -8.10 2.70 -10.16
C GLY A 57 -8.51 1.62 -9.15
N GLN A 58 -7.61 1.20 -8.25
CA GLN A 58 -7.82 0.08 -7.34
C GLN A 58 -7.93 0.53 -5.88
N CYS A 59 -8.68 -0.23 -5.07
CA CYS A 59 -8.80 0.01 -3.65
C CYS A 59 -7.55 -0.40 -2.86
N ASN A 60 -7.45 0.06 -1.62
CA ASN A 60 -6.36 -0.22 -0.71
C ASN A 60 -6.14 -1.72 -0.49
N ALA A 61 -7.21 -2.52 -0.43
CA ALA A 61 -7.10 -3.97 -0.32
C ALA A 61 -6.33 -4.61 -1.47
N LYS A 62 -6.45 -4.10 -2.70
CA LYS A 62 -5.67 -4.62 -3.83
C LYS A 62 -4.18 -4.29 -3.73
N VAL A 63 -3.86 -3.10 -3.21
CA VAL A 63 -2.47 -2.72 -2.93
C VAL A 63 -1.88 -3.61 -1.83
N VAL A 64 -2.64 -3.87 -0.77
CA VAL A 64 -2.20 -4.73 0.34
C VAL A 64 -2.06 -6.19 -0.10
N GLN A 65 -2.95 -6.70 -0.96
CA GLN A 65 -2.82 -8.02 -1.60
C GLN A 65 -1.56 -8.10 -2.47
N ALA A 66 -1.23 -7.03 -3.22
CA ALA A 66 0.01 -6.99 -3.98
C ALA A 66 1.25 -7.00 -3.06
N LEU A 67 1.21 -6.29 -1.93
CA LEU A 67 2.28 -6.35 -0.92
C LEU A 67 2.45 -7.78 -0.36
N GLN A 68 1.35 -8.51 -0.12
CA GLN A 68 1.44 -9.93 0.28
C GLN A 68 2.14 -10.79 -0.79
N GLY A 69 1.87 -10.53 -2.07
CA GLY A 69 2.54 -11.21 -3.18
C GLY A 69 4.05 -10.98 -3.20
N TYR A 70 4.49 -9.75 -2.91
CA TYR A 70 5.92 -9.40 -2.85
C TYR A 70 6.58 -9.64 -1.50
N PHE A 71 5.86 -10.15 -0.51
CA PHE A 71 6.34 -10.23 0.87
C PHE A 71 7.65 -11.03 0.97
N LYS A 72 7.74 -12.18 0.30
CA LYS A 72 8.95 -13.01 0.28
C LYS A 72 10.15 -12.33 -0.38
N GLN A 73 9.92 -11.45 -1.35
CA GLN A 73 10.98 -10.70 -2.02
C GLN A 73 11.48 -9.53 -1.17
N LEU A 74 10.58 -8.90 -0.40
CA LEU A 74 10.87 -7.70 0.37
C LEU A 74 11.15 -7.96 1.86
N ARG A 75 10.98 -9.20 2.34
CA ARG A 75 11.19 -9.51 3.76
C ARG A 75 12.64 -9.35 4.18
N ASP A 76 12.82 -8.93 5.41
CA ASP A 76 14.10 -8.96 6.09
C ASP A 76 14.26 -10.31 6.79
N THR A 77 15.00 -11.23 6.15
CA THR A 77 15.22 -12.58 6.68
C THR A 77 15.94 -12.59 8.03
N THR A 78 16.63 -11.51 8.42
CA THR A 78 17.30 -11.41 9.72
C THR A 78 16.30 -11.19 10.87
N LYS A 79 15.13 -10.64 10.55
CA LYS A 79 14.04 -10.38 11.50
C LYS A 79 12.99 -11.49 11.52
N ASP A 80 13.06 -12.44 10.57
CA ASP A 80 12.17 -13.58 10.52
C ASP A 80 12.29 -14.44 11.79
N ARG A 81 11.14 -14.79 12.37
CA ARG A 81 11.09 -15.72 13.50
C ARG A 81 10.24 -16.93 13.13
N ALA A 82 10.91 -18.08 13.03
CA ALA A 82 10.24 -19.36 12.98
C ALA A 82 9.76 -19.74 14.39
N GLY A 83 8.47 -19.55 14.67
CA GLY A 83 7.84 -20.18 15.84
C GLY A 83 7.48 -21.63 15.54
N PHE A 84 7.22 -22.42 16.60
CA PHE A 84 6.79 -23.83 16.47
C PHE A 84 5.52 -24.06 15.62
N PHE A 85 4.71 -23.01 15.35
CA PHE A 85 3.45 -23.15 14.61
C PHE A 85 3.22 -22.09 13.52
N GLU A 86 3.95 -20.97 13.48
CA GLU A 86 3.76 -19.92 12.48
C GLU A 86 5.07 -19.18 12.18
N ALA A 87 5.35 -18.93 10.90
CA ALA A 87 6.44 -18.06 10.45
C ALA A 87 5.98 -16.60 10.50
N LEU A 88 6.62 -15.81 11.37
CA LEU A 88 6.45 -14.36 11.41
C LEU A 88 7.54 -13.73 10.57
N GLU A 89 7.11 -13.15 9.47
CA GLU A 89 7.97 -12.47 8.52
C GLU A 89 7.70 -10.97 8.58
N TYR A 90 8.75 -10.17 8.38
CA TYR A 90 8.67 -8.71 8.49
C TYR A 90 9.25 -8.01 7.26
N VAL A 91 8.60 -6.93 6.83
CA VAL A 91 9.08 -6.00 5.80
C VAL A 91 9.33 -4.65 6.46
N ASP A 92 10.50 -4.07 6.22
CA ASP A 92 10.84 -2.75 6.76
C ASP A 92 10.16 -1.64 5.95
N ILE A 93 9.56 -0.65 6.63
CA ILE A 93 8.96 0.52 6.00
C ILE A 93 10.05 1.38 5.33
N ILE A 94 11.27 1.39 5.87
CA ILE A 94 12.42 2.05 5.24
C ILE A 94 12.72 1.41 3.89
N LEU A 95 12.64 0.08 3.80
CA LEU A 95 12.80 -0.63 2.53
C LEU A 95 11.70 -0.24 1.54
N LEU A 96 10.43 -0.16 1.97
CA LEU A 96 9.35 0.30 1.10
C LEU A 96 9.58 1.73 0.57
N ARG A 97 10.09 2.63 1.42
CA ARG A 97 10.51 3.98 1.01
C ARG A 97 11.68 3.97 0.03
N ALA A 98 12.59 3.00 0.13
CA ALA A 98 13.65 2.84 -0.85
C ALA A 98 13.10 2.29 -2.19
N VAL A 99 12.23 1.28 -2.14
CA VAL A 99 11.61 0.66 -3.32
C VAL A 99 10.80 1.66 -4.13
N MET A 100 10.03 2.54 -3.48
CA MET A 100 9.22 3.54 -4.20
C MET A 100 10.04 4.58 -4.99
N ASN A 101 11.33 4.73 -4.68
CA ASN A 101 12.24 5.61 -5.42
C ASN A 101 12.84 4.94 -6.66
N ASP A 102 12.42 3.72 -6.99
CA ASP A 102 12.84 2.96 -8.17
C ASP A 102 14.37 2.85 -8.32
N PRO A 103 15.06 2.23 -7.33
CA PRO A 103 16.51 2.14 -7.35
C PRO A 103 17.00 1.21 -8.47
N ASP A 104 18.12 1.58 -9.07
CA ASP A 104 18.81 0.74 -10.04
C ASP A 104 19.42 -0.49 -9.35
N ASP A 105 19.55 -1.59 -10.10
CA ASP A 105 20.28 -2.78 -9.66
C ASP A 105 21.78 -2.50 -9.74
N THR A 106 22.51 -2.81 -8.68
CA THR A 106 23.94 -2.52 -8.57
C THR A 106 24.77 -3.80 -8.61
N ASP A 107 25.97 -3.71 -9.17
CA ASP A 107 26.99 -4.77 -9.09
C ASP A 107 27.64 -4.83 -7.69
N ALA A 108 28.64 -5.71 -7.54
CA ALA A 108 29.37 -5.88 -6.29
C ALA A 108 30.21 -4.64 -5.89
N GLN A 109 30.43 -3.73 -6.84
CA GLN A 109 31.17 -2.49 -6.67
C GLN A 109 30.23 -1.30 -6.39
N GLY A 110 28.90 -1.53 -6.40
CA GLY A 110 27.89 -0.51 -6.17
C GLY A 110 27.59 0.34 -7.41
N LEU A 111 28.05 -0.07 -8.60
CA LEU A 111 27.77 0.61 -9.86
C LEU A 111 26.48 0.06 -10.48
N PRO A 112 25.64 0.90 -11.15
CA PRO A 112 24.44 0.41 -11.82
C PRO A 112 24.77 -0.62 -12.91
N LYS A 113 24.12 -1.79 -12.86
CA LYS A 113 24.24 -2.79 -13.92
C LYS A 113 23.52 -2.29 -15.16
N LEU A 114 24.21 -2.26 -16.29
CA LEU A 114 23.62 -1.85 -17.56
C LEU A 114 22.98 -3.05 -18.25
N GLU A 115 21.77 -2.85 -18.77
CA GLU A 115 21.14 -3.84 -19.64
C GLU A 115 21.89 -3.93 -20.98
N PRO A 116 22.33 -5.13 -21.42
CA PRO A 116 23.10 -5.28 -22.65
C PRO A 116 22.38 -4.81 -23.91
N ALA A 117 21.04 -4.85 -23.92
CA ALA A 117 20.22 -4.51 -25.09
C ALA A 117 20.00 -3.00 -25.26
N THR A 118 19.91 -2.24 -24.18
CA THR A 118 19.54 -0.81 -24.19
C THR A 118 20.68 0.11 -23.75
N GLY A 119 21.66 -0.42 -23.00
CA GLY A 119 22.71 0.36 -22.34
C GLY A 119 22.22 1.20 -21.17
N LEU A 120 20.94 1.07 -20.77
CA LEU A 120 20.35 1.78 -19.63
C LEU A 120 20.59 1.01 -18.32
N PRO A 121 20.60 1.69 -17.16
CA PRO A 121 20.60 1.04 -15.87
C PRO A 121 19.41 0.09 -15.71
N SER A 122 19.70 -1.16 -15.34
CA SER A 122 18.71 -2.16 -14.97
C SER A 122 18.07 -1.77 -13.64
N LYS A 123 16.76 -2.01 -13.49
CA LYS A 123 16.02 -1.71 -12.26
C LYS A 123 16.07 -2.87 -11.28
N LYS A 124 16.21 -2.56 -9.99
CA LYS A 124 16.27 -3.57 -8.93
C LYS A 124 14.92 -4.25 -8.69
N TYR A 125 13.83 -3.54 -8.93
CA TYR A 125 12.47 -4.01 -8.70
C TYR A 125 11.64 -3.84 -9.97
N SER A 126 10.62 -4.70 -10.12
CA SER A 126 9.62 -4.50 -11.17
C SER A 126 8.81 -3.22 -10.93
N GLU A 127 8.37 -2.56 -11.99
CA GLU A 127 7.53 -1.35 -11.92
C GLU A 127 6.29 -1.57 -11.03
N HIS A 128 5.66 -2.75 -11.13
CA HIS A 128 4.50 -3.10 -10.32
C HIS A 128 4.83 -3.12 -8.81
N CYS A 129 6.03 -3.58 -8.43
CA CYS A 129 6.50 -3.53 -7.03
C CYS A 129 6.77 -2.09 -6.57
N VAL A 130 7.37 -1.26 -7.43
CA VAL A 130 7.62 0.17 -7.17
C VAL A 130 6.30 0.91 -6.94
N TYR A 131 5.32 0.75 -7.82
CA TYR A 131 4.01 1.37 -7.67
C TYR A 131 3.25 0.84 -6.46
N MET A 132 3.39 -0.44 -6.12
CA MET A 132 2.83 -0.99 -4.89
C MET A 132 3.41 -0.26 -3.67
N ALA A 133 4.75 -0.17 -3.57
CA ALA A 133 5.41 0.50 -2.46
C ALA A 133 5.02 1.99 -2.37
N LYS A 134 4.96 2.66 -3.52
CA LYS A 134 4.49 4.04 -3.63
C LYS A 134 3.07 4.20 -3.09
N ASN A 135 2.14 3.33 -3.49
CA ASN A 135 0.77 3.38 -3.01
C ASN A 135 0.65 3.04 -1.51
N ILE A 136 1.45 2.12 -0.98
CA ILE A 136 1.49 1.85 0.47
C ILE A 136 1.91 3.10 1.24
N VAL A 137 2.94 3.80 0.77
CA VAL A 137 3.54 4.94 1.48
C VAL A 137 2.76 6.24 1.29
N GLU A 138 2.29 6.53 0.07
CA GLU A 138 1.71 7.83 -0.30
C GLU A 138 0.19 7.89 -0.13
N ARG A 139 -0.52 6.75 -0.13
CA ARG A 139 -1.98 6.79 0.02
C ARG A 139 -2.37 7.34 1.40
N PRO A 140 -3.32 8.28 1.45
CA PRO A 140 -3.74 8.86 2.71
C PRO A 140 -4.22 7.79 3.70
N GLY A 141 -3.59 7.73 4.87
CA GLY A 141 -4.00 6.86 5.97
C GLY A 141 -3.65 5.37 5.83
N LEU A 142 -3.24 4.89 4.64
CA LEU A 142 -2.99 3.47 4.41
C LEU A 142 -1.83 2.94 5.26
N LEU A 143 -0.63 3.53 5.14
CA LEU A 143 0.53 3.10 5.95
C LEU A 143 0.23 3.12 7.44
N ARG A 144 -0.37 4.20 7.94
CA ARG A 144 -0.74 4.35 9.35
C ARG A 144 -1.73 3.27 9.80
N SER A 145 -2.69 2.91 8.95
CA SER A 145 -3.64 1.83 9.25
C SER A 145 -2.96 0.46 9.33
N LEU A 146 -1.98 0.19 8.45
CA LEU A 146 -1.19 -1.04 8.47
C LEU A 146 -0.29 -1.12 9.71
N GLU A 147 0.36 -0.01 10.08
CA GLU A 147 1.17 0.09 11.30
C GLU A 147 0.34 -0.14 12.57
N ARG A 148 -0.95 0.22 12.57
CA ARG A 148 -1.85 -0.04 13.70
C ARG A 148 -2.35 -1.48 13.72
N ALA A 149 -2.56 -2.10 12.55
CA ALA A 149 -2.92 -3.52 12.45
C ALA A 149 -1.81 -4.47 12.94
N ASN A 150 -0.57 -3.99 13.11
CA ASN A 150 0.52 -4.72 13.75
C ASN A 150 0.32 -5.02 15.25
N TYR A 151 -0.80 -4.61 15.88
CA TYR A 151 -0.99 -4.77 17.32
C TYR A 151 -0.91 -6.26 17.76
N PRO A 152 -0.20 -6.56 18.86
CA PRO A 152 -0.01 -7.94 19.32
C PRO A 152 -1.35 -8.57 19.75
N ARG A 153 -1.49 -9.87 19.51
CA ARG A 153 -2.44 -10.70 20.28
C ARG A 153 -2.15 -10.49 21.78
N LEU A 154 -3.17 -10.74 22.61
CA LEU A 154 -3.24 -10.68 24.09
C LEU A 154 -2.02 -11.15 24.93
N PHE A 155 -0.93 -11.62 24.31
CA PHE A 155 0.32 -12.02 24.96
C PHE A 155 1.51 -11.22 24.39
N GLY A 156 1.58 -9.94 24.75
CA GLY A 156 2.82 -9.21 25.06
C GLY A 156 4.02 -9.29 24.10
N ARG A 157 3.82 -9.33 22.77
CA ARG A 157 4.96 -9.22 21.84
C ARG A 157 5.31 -7.75 21.58
N PRO A 158 6.59 -7.35 21.68
CA PRO A 158 7.00 -5.99 21.41
C PRO A 158 6.72 -5.62 19.95
N ARG A 159 6.20 -4.41 19.76
CA ARG A 159 5.97 -3.80 18.45
C ARG A 159 7.33 -3.67 17.75
N HIS A 160 7.50 -4.30 16.59
CA HIS A 160 8.58 -3.91 15.68
C HIS A 160 8.16 -2.61 14.99
N GLU A 161 8.46 -1.50 15.65
CA GLU A 161 8.26 -0.17 15.08
C GLU A 161 9.03 -0.05 13.76
N GLY A 162 8.40 0.57 12.75
CA GLY A 162 8.99 0.69 11.42
C GLY A 162 8.89 -0.56 10.55
N CYS A 163 8.25 -1.65 10.97
CA CYS A 163 8.08 -2.87 10.16
C CYS A 163 6.60 -3.22 9.95
N LEU A 164 6.27 -3.92 8.86
CA LEU A 164 4.97 -4.55 8.60
C LEU A 164 5.12 -6.07 8.66
N SER A 165 4.20 -6.77 9.32
CA SER A 165 4.23 -8.24 9.43
C SER A 165 3.27 -8.91 8.46
N ASN A 166 3.59 -10.10 7.97
CA ASN A 166 2.68 -10.88 7.13
C ASN A 166 1.30 -11.09 7.79
N LYS A 167 1.29 -11.39 9.10
CA LYS A 167 0.07 -11.60 9.90
C LYS A 167 -0.77 -10.34 10.11
N SER A 168 -0.17 -9.16 10.18
CA SER A 168 -0.93 -7.93 10.30
C SER A 168 -1.59 -7.53 8.99
N LEU A 169 -0.96 -7.82 7.85
CA LEU A 169 -1.57 -7.61 6.53
C LEU A 169 -2.81 -8.50 6.35
N GLU A 170 -2.71 -9.79 6.71
CA GLU A 170 -3.85 -10.72 6.70
C GLU A 170 -5.02 -10.17 7.52
N ARG A 171 -4.78 -9.77 8.77
CA ARG A 171 -5.82 -9.21 9.64
C ARG A 171 -6.40 -7.90 9.13
N TRP A 172 -5.55 -7.03 8.59
CA TRP A 172 -6.01 -5.77 8.02
C TRP A 172 -6.98 -6.03 6.87
N LEU A 173 -6.69 -7.01 6.01
CA LEU A 173 -7.58 -7.40 4.91
C LEU A 173 -8.88 -7.99 5.43
N GLU A 174 -8.84 -8.87 6.44
CA GLU A 174 -10.05 -9.40 7.08
C GLU A 174 -10.95 -8.28 7.63
N GLN A 175 -10.35 -7.31 8.33
CA GLN A 175 -11.08 -6.15 8.85
C GLN A 175 -11.65 -5.27 7.74
N TYR A 176 -10.87 -5.02 6.68
CA TYR A 176 -11.31 -4.22 5.53
C TYR A 176 -12.55 -4.84 4.85
N GLU A 177 -12.56 -6.16 4.65
CA GLU A 177 -13.74 -6.86 4.09
C GLU A 177 -14.96 -6.77 5.01
N MET A 178 -14.76 -6.90 6.33
CA MET A 178 -15.86 -6.75 7.30
C MET A 178 -16.48 -5.34 7.28
N TYR A 179 -15.67 -4.30 7.14
CA TYR A 179 -16.17 -2.92 7.08
C TYR A 179 -16.88 -2.60 5.77
N LYS A 180 -16.40 -3.14 4.65
CA LYS A 180 -17.02 -2.93 3.33
C LYS A 180 -18.34 -3.67 3.15
N ALA A 181 -18.57 -4.73 3.94
CA ALA A 181 -19.83 -5.47 3.97
C ALA A 181 -20.94 -4.78 4.79
N ARG A 182 -20.64 -3.71 5.55
CA ARG A 182 -21.61 -2.89 6.29
C ARG A 182 -22.12 -1.73 5.44
#